data_AF-A0A1S7ASH0-F1
#
_entry.id   AF-A0A1S7ASH0-F1
#
_cell.length_a   1.000
_cell.length_b   1.000
_cell.length_c   1.000
_cell.angle_alpha   90.00
_cell.angle_beta   90.00
_cell.angle_gamma   90.00
#
_symmetry.space_group_name_H-M   'P 1'
#
loop_
_entity.id
_entity.type
_entity.pdbx_description
1 polymer ?
#
loop_
_entity_poly.entity_id
_entity_poly.type
_entity_poly.pdbx_seq_one_letter_code
_entity_poly.pdbx_strand_id
1 'polypeptide(L)'
;MSSSENLKSAFAGESQANRKYLFFADKAEKEGFAHVARLFRAAAEAETVHARNHFNVLKGVGNTAANLEEAVAGESYEFTSMYPSFIKEAETEGNSAALLSFNHANKVEKIHHGLFDEALKEVKSGTRAEDQVYYVCQVCGNTVPGAAPARCPICGAPASSFKLV
;
A
#
# COMPACT_ATOMS: atom_id res chain seq x y z
N MET A 1 6.09 2.89 28.12
CA MET A 1 5.11 2.65 27.05
C MET A 1 3.86 2.05 27.67
N SER A 2 2.71 2.66 27.41
CA SER A 2 1.39 2.13 27.74
C SER A 2 1.05 0.92 26.89
N SER A 3 0.07 0.11 27.31
CA SER A 3 -0.42 -1.01 26.49
C SER A 3 -0.94 -0.56 25.12
N SER A 4 -1.48 0.66 25.01
CA SER A 4 -1.94 1.23 23.73
C SER A 4 -0.76 1.53 22.79
N GLU A 5 0.33 2.11 23.31
CA GLU A 5 1.55 2.32 22.52
C GLU A 5 2.18 0.99 22.09
N ASN A 6 2.21 0.01 23.00
CA ASN A 6 2.70 -1.33 22.69
C ASN A 6 1.88 -2.00 21.58
N LEU A 7 0.56 -1.83 21.57
CA LEU A 7 -0.32 -2.36 20.52
C LEU A 7 -0.06 -1.69 19.16
N LYS A 8 0.19 -0.37 19.13
CA LYS A 8 0.55 0.33 17.89
C LYS A 8 1.90 -0.15 17.35
N SER A 9 2.89 -0.31 18.22
CA SER A 9 4.19 -0.88 17.86
C SER A 9 4.06 -2.31 17.35
N ALA A 10 3.23 -3.14 18.00
CA ALA A 10 2.96 -4.50 17.56
C ALA A 10 2.27 -4.52 16.18
N PHE A 11 1.22 -3.72 15.98
CA PHE A 11 0.55 -3.59 14.68
C PHE A 11 1.53 -3.19 13.56
N ALA A 12 2.40 -2.21 13.81
CA ALA A 12 3.43 -1.81 12.85
C ALA A 12 4.46 -2.93 12.58
N GLY A 13 4.84 -3.68 13.61
CA GLY A 13 5.75 -4.81 13.51
C GLY A 13 5.16 -5.95 12.67
N GLU A 14 3.94 -6.36 12.96
CA GLU A 14 3.24 -7.43 12.25
C GLU A 14 2.96 -7.05 10.78
N SER A 15 2.61 -5.77 10.52
CA SER A 15 2.42 -5.26 9.16
C SER A 15 3.70 -5.34 8.33
N GLN A 16 4.85 -5.00 8.94
CA GLN A 16 6.16 -5.13 8.28
C GLN A 16 6.57 -6.59 8.09
N ALA A 17 6.31 -7.45 9.08
CA ALA A 17 6.61 -8.88 9.00
C ALA A 17 5.85 -9.55 7.86
N ASN A 18 4.54 -9.31 7.77
CA ASN A 18 3.69 -9.79 6.69
C ASN A 18 4.27 -9.44 5.30
N ARG A 19 4.58 -8.15 5.04
CA ARG A 19 5.11 -7.72 3.73
C ARG A 19 6.48 -8.36 3.44
N LYS A 20 7.39 -8.38 4.41
CA LYS A 20 8.71 -9.01 4.26
C LYS A 20 8.59 -10.49 3.89
N TYR A 21 7.72 -11.23 4.58
CA TYR A 21 7.57 -12.67 4.35
C TYR A 21 7.01 -12.98 2.96
N LEU A 22 6.10 -12.18 2.42
CA LEU A 22 5.66 -12.33 1.03
C LEU A 22 6.81 -12.12 0.03
N PHE A 23 7.65 -11.11 0.24
CA PHE A 23 8.82 -10.86 -0.62
C PHE A 23 9.88 -11.97 -0.50
N PHE A 24 10.08 -12.52 0.70
CA PHE A 24 10.97 -13.66 0.92
C PHE A 24 10.42 -14.94 0.28
N ALA A 25 9.11 -15.14 0.29
CA ALA A 25 8.48 -16.25 -0.39
C ALA A 25 8.77 -16.22 -1.90
N ASP A 26 8.67 -15.04 -2.53
CA ASP A 26 8.97 -14.89 -3.96
C ASP A 26 10.42 -15.18 -4.29
N LYS A 27 11.35 -14.80 -3.40
CA LYS A 27 12.77 -15.12 -3.53
C LYS A 27 13.02 -16.62 -3.40
N ALA A 28 12.45 -17.26 -2.37
CA ALA A 28 12.56 -18.70 -2.14
C ALA A 28 11.98 -19.53 -3.30
N GLU A 29 10.87 -19.09 -3.90
CA GLU A 29 10.28 -19.72 -5.08
C GLU A 29 11.22 -19.67 -6.29
N LYS A 30 11.80 -18.50 -6.57
CA LYS A 30 12.76 -18.31 -7.67
C LYS A 30 14.04 -19.14 -7.50
N GLU A 31 14.39 -19.46 -6.27
CA GLU A 31 15.55 -20.31 -5.92
C GLU A 31 15.22 -21.81 -5.86
N GLY A 32 13.97 -22.20 -6.11
CA GLY A 32 13.53 -23.59 -6.12
C GLY A 32 13.19 -24.16 -4.74
N PHE A 33 13.18 -23.35 -3.69
CA PHE A 33 12.82 -23.77 -2.33
C PHE A 33 11.31 -23.69 -2.10
N ALA A 34 10.53 -24.46 -2.86
CA ALA A 34 9.07 -24.38 -2.86
C ALA A 34 8.44 -24.59 -1.47
N HIS A 35 9.00 -25.47 -0.63
CA HIS A 35 8.53 -25.66 0.75
C HIS A 35 8.74 -24.40 1.61
N VAL A 36 9.90 -23.75 1.49
CA VAL A 36 10.23 -22.53 2.25
C VAL A 36 9.36 -21.37 1.78
N ALA A 37 9.11 -21.25 0.47
CA ALA A 37 8.19 -20.25 -0.07
C ALA A 37 6.77 -20.42 0.51
N ARG A 38 6.27 -21.67 0.60
CA ARG A 38 4.98 -21.97 1.25
C ARG A 38 4.97 -21.61 2.73
N LEU A 39 6.05 -21.90 3.47
CA LEU A 39 6.18 -21.54 4.88
C LEU A 39 6.11 -20.02 5.06
N PHE A 40 6.85 -19.24 4.27
CA PHE A 40 6.80 -17.79 4.34
C PHE A 40 5.41 -17.22 4.03
N ARG A 41 4.71 -17.76 3.02
CA ARG A 41 3.32 -17.35 2.73
C ARG A 41 2.38 -17.68 3.90
N ALA A 42 2.51 -18.87 4.49
CA ALA A 42 1.71 -19.25 5.66
C ALA A 42 1.97 -18.35 6.88
N ALA A 43 3.24 -18.02 7.15
CA ALA A 43 3.59 -17.08 8.20
C ALA A 43 3.04 -15.66 7.92
N ALA A 44 3.12 -15.18 6.68
CA ALA A 44 2.53 -13.89 6.30
C ALA A 44 1.01 -13.84 6.58
N GLU A 45 0.28 -14.91 6.29
CA GLU A 45 -1.15 -15.02 6.65
C GLU A 45 -1.36 -14.96 8.17
N ALA A 46 -0.51 -15.63 8.96
CA ALA A 46 -0.56 -15.56 10.43
C ALA A 46 -0.32 -14.12 10.94
N GLU A 47 0.68 -13.41 10.41
CA GLU A 47 0.94 -12.02 10.85
C GLU A 47 -0.18 -11.06 10.45
N THR A 48 -0.91 -11.36 9.37
CA THR A 48 -2.14 -10.61 9.05
C THR A 48 -3.21 -10.79 10.13
N VAL A 49 -3.34 -12.00 10.70
CA VAL A 49 -4.26 -12.28 11.81
C VAL A 49 -3.81 -11.52 13.07
N HIS A 50 -2.51 -11.54 13.40
CA HIS A 50 -1.98 -10.81 14.55
C HIS A 50 -2.18 -9.30 14.42
N ALA A 51 -1.81 -8.71 13.28
CA ALA A 51 -2.02 -7.29 12.99
C ALA A 51 -3.51 -6.90 13.13
N ARG A 52 -4.42 -7.70 12.56
CA ARG A 52 -5.87 -7.46 12.68
C ARG A 52 -6.34 -7.50 14.14
N ASN A 53 -5.88 -8.46 14.93
CA ASN A 53 -6.25 -8.57 16.33
C ASN A 53 -5.81 -7.33 17.13
N HIS A 54 -4.58 -6.86 16.92
CA HIS A 54 -4.08 -5.64 17.58
C HIS A 54 -4.85 -4.40 17.13
N PHE A 55 -5.10 -4.25 15.83
CA PHE A 55 -5.83 -3.11 15.27
C PHE A 55 -7.30 -3.07 15.74
N ASN A 56 -7.93 -4.22 15.92
CA ASN A 56 -9.27 -4.33 16.51
C ASN A 56 -9.30 -3.87 17.98
N VAL A 57 -8.31 -4.24 18.79
CA VAL A 57 -8.21 -3.76 20.19
C VAL A 57 -8.00 -2.24 20.22
N LEU A 58 -7.25 -1.70 19.27
CA LEU A 58 -7.09 -0.26 19.07
C LEU A 58 -8.35 0.43 18.52
N LYS A 59 -9.38 -0.33 18.13
CA LYS A 59 -10.59 0.15 17.46
C LYS A 59 -10.28 0.91 16.17
N GLY A 60 -9.26 0.47 15.44
CA GLY A 60 -8.82 1.12 14.20
C GLY A 60 -9.71 0.86 12.99
N VAL A 61 -10.61 -0.15 13.04
CA VAL A 61 -11.57 -0.39 11.96
C VAL A 61 -12.90 0.27 12.30
N GLY A 62 -13.21 1.36 11.58
CA GLY A 62 -14.50 2.04 11.61
C GLY A 62 -15.46 1.53 10.53
N ASN A 63 -16.52 2.30 10.27
CA ASN A 63 -17.36 2.10 9.09
C ASN A 63 -16.61 2.54 7.82
N THR A 64 -17.15 2.20 6.64
CA THR A 64 -16.49 2.50 5.35
C THR A 64 -16.16 3.99 5.17
N ALA A 65 -17.05 4.89 5.57
CA ALA A 65 -16.80 6.33 5.46
C ALA A 65 -15.64 6.78 6.35
N ALA A 66 -15.59 6.33 7.61
CA ALA A 66 -14.51 6.64 8.54
C ALA A 66 -13.16 6.07 8.07
N ASN A 67 -13.15 4.85 7.54
CA ASN A 67 -11.93 4.23 7.01
C ASN A 67 -11.41 4.97 5.76
N LEU A 68 -12.33 5.44 4.90
CA LEU A 68 -11.98 6.26 3.73
C LEU A 68 -11.46 7.64 4.14
N GLU A 69 -12.02 8.26 5.19
CA GLU A 69 -11.49 9.52 5.74
C GLU A 69 -10.06 9.35 6.27
N GLU A 70 -9.79 8.25 6.98
CA GLU A 70 -8.44 7.91 7.45
C GLU A 70 -7.47 7.71 6.27
N ALA A 71 -7.89 6.98 5.24
CA ALA A 71 -7.09 6.78 4.03
C ALA A 71 -6.80 8.10 3.31
N VAL A 72 -7.81 8.95 3.05
CA VAL A 72 -7.63 10.26 2.42
C VAL A 72 -6.65 11.13 3.22
N ALA A 73 -6.78 11.17 4.55
CA ALA A 73 -5.88 11.92 5.40
C ALA A 73 -4.43 11.38 5.36
N GLY A 74 -4.28 10.06 5.40
CA GLY A 74 -2.99 9.38 5.28
C GLY A 74 -2.29 9.68 3.95
N GLU A 75 -2.96 9.40 2.84
CA GLU A 75 -2.45 9.67 1.49
C GLU A 75 -2.07 11.15 1.32
N SER A 76 -2.93 12.06 1.79
CA SER A 76 -2.65 13.50 1.77
C SER A 76 -1.37 13.85 2.51
N TYR A 77 -1.18 13.34 3.73
CA TYR A 77 0.05 13.53 4.48
C TYR A 77 1.28 12.98 3.72
N GLU A 78 1.15 11.80 3.12
CA GLU A 78 2.23 11.16 2.39
C GLU A 78 2.71 12.02 1.21
N PHE A 79 1.81 12.43 0.31
CA PHE A 79 2.22 13.14 -0.90
C PHE A 79 2.47 14.64 -0.72
N THR A 80 1.95 15.26 0.35
CA THR A 80 2.15 16.70 0.60
C THR A 80 3.30 16.99 1.56
N SER A 81 3.64 16.05 2.44
CA SER A 81 4.58 16.28 3.54
C SER A 81 5.68 15.24 3.62
N MET A 82 5.33 13.96 3.78
CA MET A 82 6.31 12.89 4.05
C MET A 82 7.26 12.66 2.87
N TYR A 83 6.72 12.26 1.70
CA TYR A 83 7.56 11.98 0.55
C TYR A 83 8.30 13.21 0.01
N PRO A 84 7.72 14.43 -0.03
CA PRO A 84 8.49 15.62 -0.37
C PRO A 84 9.72 15.84 0.52
N SER A 85 9.61 15.57 1.83
CA SER A 85 10.78 15.63 2.73
C SER A 85 11.81 14.57 2.38
N PHE A 86 11.38 13.33 2.21
CA PHE A 86 12.28 12.21 1.89
C PHE A 86 12.96 12.36 0.52
N ILE A 87 12.26 12.92 -0.47
CA ILE A 87 12.80 13.24 -1.80
C ILE A 87 13.94 14.25 -1.65
N LYS A 88 13.72 15.34 -0.92
CA LYS A 88 14.74 16.38 -0.70
C LYS A 88 15.97 15.84 0.04
N GLU A 89 15.76 14.97 1.03
CA GLU A 89 16.84 14.28 1.74
C GLU A 89 17.62 13.37 0.80
N ALA A 90 16.94 12.52 0.01
CA ALA A 90 17.58 11.64 -0.96
C ALA A 90 18.35 12.40 -2.06
N GLU A 91 17.87 13.56 -2.49
CA GLU A 91 18.59 14.47 -3.39
C GLU A 91 19.87 15.00 -2.74
N THR A 92 19.79 15.43 -1.47
CA THR A 92 20.94 15.95 -0.71
C THR A 92 22.00 14.87 -0.51
N GLU A 93 21.59 13.63 -0.28
CA GLU A 93 22.47 12.47 -0.13
C GLU A 93 23.05 11.96 -1.47
N GLY A 94 22.47 12.36 -2.60
CA GLY A 94 22.78 11.78 -3.91
C GLY A 94 22.30 10.33 -4.07
N ASN A 95 21.34 9.89 -3.25
CA ASN A 95 20.81 8.53 -3.27
C ASN A 95 19.74 8.38 -4.36
N SER A 96 20.18 8.17 -5.59
CA SER A 96 19.30 8.09 -6.77
C SER A 96 18.27 6.95 -6.71
N ALA A 97 18.59 5.85 -6.04
CA ALA A 97 17.67 4.71 -5.89
C ALA A 97 16.50 5.06 -4.95
N ALA A 98 16.80 5.65 -3.79
CA ALA A 98 15.78 6.15 -2.87
C ALA A 98 14.94 7.26 -3.53
N LEU A 99 15.61 8.19 -4.22
CA LEU A 99 14.95 9.28 -4.93
C LEU A 99 13.94 8.78 -5.95
N LEU A 100 14.29 7.77 -6.76
CA LEU A 100 13.37 7.18 -7.73
C LEU A 100 12.18 6.51 -7.03
N SER A 101 12.45 5.75 -5.97
CA SER A 101 11.41 5.06 -5.19
C SER A 101 10.41 6.04 -4.59
N PHE A 102 10.88 7.10 -3.92
CA PHE A 102 10.02 8.10 -3.31
C PHE A 102 9.26 8.92 -4.36
N ASN A 103 9.88 9.26 -5.49
CA ASN A 103 9.19 9.97 -6.56
C ASN A 103 8.05 9.15 -7.17
N HIS A 104 8.23 7.83 -7.31
CA HIS A 104 7.15 6.96 -7.75
C HIS A 104 6.01 6.93 -6.74
N ALA A 105 6.30 6.63 -5.47
CA ALA A 105 5.30 6.58 -4.42
C ALA A 105 4.53 7.91 -4.29
N ASN A 106 5.23 9.04 -4.20
CA ASN A 106 4.63 10.37 -4.11
C ASN A 106 3.62 10.68 -5.23
N LYS A 107 3.93 10.26 -6.47
CA LYS A 107 3.02 10.45 -7.61
C LYS A 107 1.80 9.54 -7.51
N VAL A 108 1.97 8.33 -6.98
CA VAL A 108 0.91 7.32 -6.85
C VAL A 108 0.00 7.63 -5.66
N GLU A 109 0.52 8.08 -4.52
CA GLU A 109 -0.30 8.44 -3.37
C GLU A 109 -1.24 9.62 -3.67
N LYS A 110 -0.83 10.54 -4.56
CA LYS A 110 -1.73 11.56 -5.09
C LYS A 110 -2.91 10.97 -5.88
N ILE A 111 -2.70 9.84 -6.57
CA ILE A 111 -3.75 9.10 -7.28
C ILE A 111 -4.64 8.37 -6.27
N HIS A 112 -4.06 7.68 -5.29
CA HIS A 112 -4.82 7.02 -4.22
C HIS A 112 -5.71 8.00 -3.45
N HIS A 113 -5.19 9.17 -3.10
CA HIS A 113 -5.99 10.24 -2.50
C HIS A 113 -7.22 10.58 -3.35
N GLY A 114 -7.05 10.75 -4.67
CA GLY A 114 -8.16 11.02 -5.58
C GLY A 114 -9.21 9.90 -5.59
N LEU A 115 -8.76 8.65 -5.71
CA LEU A 115 -9.64 7.47 -5.73
C LEU A 115 -10.42 7.31 -4.41
N PHE A 116 -9.76 7.48 -3.26
CA PHE A 116 -10.44 7.38 -1.97
C PHE A 116 -11.36 8.56 -1.68
N ASP A 117 -11.01 9.78 -2.12
CA ASP A 117 -11.89 10.95 -1.97
C ASP A 117 -13.16 10.84 -2.83
N GLU A 118 -13.05 10.31 -4.04
CA GLU A 118 -14.21 9.97 -4.89
C GLU A 118 -15.08 8.90 -4.22
N ALA A 119 -14.50 7.79 -3.77
CA ALA A 119 -15.22 6.74 -3.06
C ALA A 119 -15.89 7.25 -1.77
N LEU A 120 -15.25 8.18 -1.04
CA LEU A 120 -15.81 8.79 0.16
C LEU A 120 -17.08 9.60 -0.14
N LYS A 121 -17.07 10.38 -1.22
CA LYS A 121 -18.24 11.16 -1.67
C LYS A 121 -19.40 10.24 -2.06
N GLU A 122 -19.11 9.14 -2.73
CA GLU A 122 -20.12 8.12 -3.07
C GLU A 122 -20.75 7.53 -1.82
N VAL A 123 -19.93 7.00 -0.90
CA VAL A 123 -20.40 6.38 0.35
C VAL A 123 -21.22 7.36 1.19
N LYS A 124 -20.79 8.63 1.29
CA LYS A 124 -21.53 9.67 2.03
C LYS A 124 -22.84 10.09 1.37
N SER A 125 -22.91 10.07 0.03
CA SER A 125 -24.15 10.39 -0.70
C SER A 125 -25.16 9.24 -0.73
N GLY A 126 -24.75 8.03 -0.31
CA GLY A 126 -25.57 6.82 -0.42
C GLY A 126 -25.64 6.26 -1.85
N THR A 127 -24.87 6.86 -2.77
CA THR A 127 -24.72 6.35 -4.14
C THR A 127 -23.86 5.10 -4.10
N ARG A 128 -24.27 4.07 -4.84
CA ARG A 128 -23.44 2.89 -5.09
C ARG A 128 -23.01 2.96 -6.54
N ALA A 129 -21.73 3.22 -6.79
CA ALA A 129 -21.17 3.10 -8.12
C ALA A 129 -21.27 1.66 -8.63
N GLU A 130 -21.20 1.50 -9.95
CA GLU A 130 -21.09 0.19 -10.57
C GLU A 130 -19.77 -0.48 -10.17
N ASP A 131 -19.75 -1.81 -10.22
CA ASP A 131 -18.55 -2.58 -9.89
C ASP A 131 -17.38 -2.16 -10.79
N GLN A 132 -16.28 -1.73 -10.16
CA GLN A 132 -15.09 -1.25 -10.84
C GLN A 132 -13.90 -2.14 -10.49
N VAL A 133 -13.25 -2.68 -11.52
CA VAL A 133 -11.95 -3.36 -11.36
C VAL A 133 -10.79 -2.36 -11.30
N TYR A 134 -9.71 -2.74 -10.61
CA TYR A 134 -8.50 -1.93 -10.50
C TYR A 134 -7.27 -2.69 -11.00
N TYR A 135 -6.38 -1.97 -11.68
CA TYR A 135 -5.09 -2.49 -12.12
C TYR A 135 -3.96 -1.77 -11.42
N VAL A 136 -2.99 -2.51 -10.91
CA VAL A 136 -1.82 -1.97 -10.19
C VAL A 136 -0.55 -2.26 -10.97
N CYS A 137 0.21 -1.22 -11.31
CA CYS A 137 1.51 -1.36 -11.94
C CYS A 137 2.52 -2.01 -10.98
N GLN A 138 3.03 -3.20 -11.32
CA GLN A 138 3.97 -3.95 -10.49
C GLN A 138 5.40 -3.38 -10.49
N VAL A 139 5.63 -2.23 -11.14
CA VAL A 139 6.92 -1.52 -11.16
C VAL A 139 6.92 -0.30 -10.24
N CYS A 140 5.85 0.49 -10.24
CA CYS A 140 5.79 1.76 -9.49
C CYS A 140 4.58 1.90 -8.56
N GLY A 141 3.66 0.94 -8.55
CA GLY A 141 2.46 0.98 -7.72
C GLY A 141 1.27 1.72 -8.33
N ASN A 142 1.40 2.36 -9.50
CA ASN A 142 0.31 3.14 -10.10
C ASN A 142 -1.00 2.34 -10.23
N THR A 143 -2.04 2.83 -9.56
CA THR A 143 -3.39 2.24 -9.52
C THR A 143 -4.29 2.94 -10.54
N VAL A 144 -4.95 2.17 -11.40
CA VAL A 144 -5.88 2.69 -12.41
C VAL A 144 -7.20 1.94 -12.40
N PRO A 145 -8.35 2.64 -12.46
CA PRO A 145 -9.65 2.00 -12.60
C PRO A 145 -9.87 1.52 -14.04
N GLY A 146 -10.60 0.43 -14.21
CA GLY A 146 -11.16 -0.02 -15.49
C GLY A 146 -10.21 -0.84 -16.34
N ALA A 147 -9.19 -0.22 -16.92
CA ALA A 147 -8.28 -0.89 -17.84
C ALA A 147 -6.83 -0.43 -17.68
N ALA A 148 -5.89 -1.37 -17.81
CA ALA A 148 -4.47 -1.05 -17.82
C ALA A 148 -4.10 -0.23 -19.08
N PRO A 149 -3.43 0.93 -18.95
CA PRO A 149 -3.01 1.71 -20.10
C PRO A 149 -1.88 1.01 -20.86
N ALA A 150 -1.72 1.34 -22.15
CA ALA A 150 -0.65 0.79 -22.98
C ALA A 150 0.75 0.99 -22.38
N ARG A 151 0.96 2.17 -21.75
CA ARG A 151 2.13 2.47 -20.91
C ARG A 151 1.70 3.14 -19.62
N CYS A 152 2.37 2.80 -18.52
CA CYS A 152 2.17 3.42 -17.23
C CYS A 152 2.56 4.91 -17.30
N PRO A 153 1.68 5.85 -16.92
CA PRO A 153 1.97 7.28 -16.98
C PRO A 153 3.02 7.72 -15.93
N ILE A 154 3.29 6.88 -14.92
CA ILE A 154 4.24 7.19 -13.85
C ILE A 154 5.66 6.74 -14.21
N CYS A 155 5.83 5.48 -14.64
CA CYS A 155 7.15 4.88 -14.86
C CYS A 155 7.40 4.38 -16.29
N GLY A 156 6.42 4.47 -17.19
CA GLY A 156 6.55 4.01 -18.59
C GLY A 156 6.49 2.50 -18.81
N ALA A 157 6.29 1.69 -17.76
CA ALA A 157 6.15 0.24 -17.86
C ALA A 157 5.00 -0.16 -18.80
N PRO A 158 5.13 -1.28 -19.54
CA PRO A 158 4.09 -1.73 -20.46
C PRO A 158 2.83 -2.21 -19.72
N ALA A 159 1.70 -2.30 -20.45
CA ALA A 159 0.44 -2.83 -19.93
C ALA A 159 0.59 -4.21 -19.25
N SER A 160 1.48 -5.08 -19.75
CA SER A 160 1.75 -6.40 -19.18
C SER A 160 2.37 -6.38 -17.78
N SER A 161 2.85 -5.22 -17.32
CA SER A 161 3.33 -5.02 -15.95
C SER A 161 2.22 -4.63 -14.97
N PHE A 162 0.97 -4.49 -15.42
CA PHE A 162 -0.17 -4.27 -14.53
C PHE A 162 -0.79 -5.60 -14.10
N LYS A 163 -1.15 -5.69 -12.82
CA LYS A 163 -1.88 -6.81 -12.24
C LYS A 163 -3.31 -6.36 -11.94
N LEU A 164 -4.29 -7.13 -12.38
CA LEU A 164 -5.68 -7.00 -11.94
C LEU A 164 -5.76 -7.38 -10.45
N VAL A 165 -6.38 -6.51 -9.65
CA VAL A 165 -6.62 -6.71 -8.21
C VAL A 165 -8.10 -6.94 -7.97
#